data_AF-A0A531KNP2-F1
#
_entry.id   AF-A0A531KNP2-F1
#
_cell.length_a   1.000
_cell.length_b   1.000
_cell.length_c   1.000
_cell.angle_alpha   90.00
_cell.angle_beta   90.00
_cell.angle_gamma   90.00
#
_symmetry.space_group_name_H-M   'P 1'
#
loop_
_entity.id
_entity.type
_entity.pdbx_description
1 polymer ?
#
loop_
_entity_poly.entity_id
_entity_poly.type
_entity_poly.pdbx_seq_one_letter_code
_entity_poly.pdbx_strand_id
1 'polypeptide(L)'
;LKPYLQLDRIIDACFDVATKLFGISFEEKQGIATWHQDTRVFVVKNTDGSERGLFLADYFARPSKRSGAWMSALKSGYKLGDGSKPVIYNIMNFAKPPEGEAALLSVDEAKTLFHEFGHALHGMLTEVTWPSVAGTSVSRDFVELPSQLYEHWLTVPAVLEKHALHVTTGKPMPKALVDKMLAARTFGAGFATVEFTASALVDMAYHARPDAPDEPLRFEAETLEKLNMPKTIA
;
A
#
# COMPACT_ATOMS: atom_id res chain seq x y z
N LEU A 1 17.03 -10.49 -4.56
CA LEU A 1 15.85 -9.71 -5.00
C LEU A 1 16.02 -8.23 -4.70
N LYS A 2 16.32 -7.85 -3.45
CA LYS A 2 16.46 -6.46 -2.97
C LYS A 2 17.22 -5.48 -3.92
N PRO A 3 18.37 -5.82 -4.54
CA PRO A 3 19.04 -4.91 -5.47
C PRO A 3 18.25 -4.54 -6.74
N TYR A 4 17.16 -5.25 -7.04
CA TYR A 4 16.29 -5.01 -8.19
C TYR A 4 15.01 -4.24 -7.83
N LEU A 5 14.72 -4.03 -6.54
CA LEU A 5 13.47 -3.44 -6.05
C LEU A 5 13.76 -2.05 -5.49
N GLN A 6 14.22 -1.16 -6.37
CA GLN A 6 14.46 0.25 -6.02
C GLN A 6 13.13 0.98 -5.87
N LEU A 7 12.93 1.73 -4.78
CA LEU A 7 11.68 2.43 -4.47
C LEU A 7 11.16 3.22 -5.68
N ASP A 8 11.98 4.06 -6.31
CA ASP A 8 11.58 4.87 -7.46
C ASP A 8 11.08 4.03 -8.63
N ARG A 9 11.72 2.87 -8.89
CA ARG A 9 11.30 1.96 -9.95
C ARG A 9 10.01 1.23 -9.62
N ILE A 10 9.75 0.95 -8.34
CA ILE A 10 8.49 0.33 -7.91
C ILE A 10 7.35 1.36 -7.95
N ILE A 11 7.62 2.63 -7.65
CA ILE A 11 6.68 3.74 -7.88
C ILE A 11 6.35 3.86 -9.37
N ASP A 12 7.37 3.88 -10.23
CA ASP A 12 7.19 3.89 -11.69
C ASP A 12 6.34 2.69 -12.15
N ALA A 13 6.55 1.51 -11.56
CA ALA A 13 5.76 0.32 -11.85
C ALA A 13 4.28 0.49 -11.51
N CYS A 14 3.96 1.02 -10.31
CA CYS A 14 2.59 1.35 -9.91
C CYS A 14 1.96 2.35 -10.88
N PHE A 15 2.67 3.43 -11.21
CA PHE A 15 2.15 4.46 -12.10
C PHE A 15 1.94 3.93 -13.53
N ASP A 16 2.86 3.12 -14.05
CA ASP A 16 2.75 2.49 -15.38
C ASP A 16 1.54 1.53 -15.45
N VAL A 17 1.29 0.76 -14.38
CA VAL A 17 0.10 -0.10 -14.30
C VAL A 17 -1.18 0.75 -14.25
N ALA A 18 -1.24 1.78 -13.41
CA ALA A 18 -2.41 2.67 -13.34
C ALA A 18 -2.66 3.40 -14.66
N THR A 19 -1.60 3.83 -15.36
CA THR A 19 -1.70 4.44 -16.68
C THR A 19 -2.32 3.48 -17.69
N LYS A 20 -1.86 2.22 -17.72
CA LYS A 20 -2.39 1.21 -18.66
C LYS A 20 -3.83 0.82 -18.38
N LEU A 21 -4.22 0.72 -17.10
CA LEU A 21 -5.56 0.27 -16.71
C LEU A 21 -6.59 1.40 -16.77
N PHE A 22 -6.21 2.62 -16.40
CA PHE A 22 -7.16 3.71 -16.15
C PHE A 22 -6.89 4.97 -16.96
N GLY A 23 -5.80 5.02 -17.75
CA GLY A 23 -5.46 6.15 -18.61
C GLY A 23 -4.96 7.41 -17.87
N ILE A 24 -4.85 7.35 -16.54
CA ILE A 24 -4.34 8.47 -15.73
C ILE A 24 -2.82 8.56 -15.80
N SER A 25 -2.27 9.76 -15.60
CA SER A 25 -0.82 9.99 -15.54
C SER A 25 -0.43 10.81 -14.32
N PHE A 26 0.85 10.74 -13.95
CA PHE A 26 1.39 11.33 -12.72
C PHE A 26 2.55 12.24 -13.07
N GLU A 27 2.47 13.50 -12.65
CA GLU A 27 3.54 14.48 -12.82
C GLU A 27 4.04 14.90 -11.43
N GLU A 28 5.27 14.55 -11.10
CA GLU A 28 5.88 14.99 -9.84
C GLU A 28 6.09 16.51 -9.83
N LYS A 29 5.70 17.15 -8.73
CA LYS A 29 5.84 18.59 -8.51
C LYS A 29 6.65 18.85 -7.27
N GLN A 30 7.69 19.66 -7.44
CA GLN A 30 8.52 20.18 -6.35
C GLN A 30 8.02 21.55 -5.90
N GLY A 31 8.39 21.95 -4.67
CA GLY A 31 8.08 23.28 -4.13
C GLY A 31 6.65 23.46 -3.61
N ILE A 32 5.83 22.41 -3.62
CA ILE A 32 4.54 22.41 -2.92
C ILE A 32 4.82 22.12 -1.44
N ALA A 33 4.32 22.99 -0.55
CA ALA A 33 4.49 22.79 0.89
C ALA A 33 3.72 21.53 1.35
N THR A 34 4.41 20.67 2.10
CA THR A 34 3.88 19.44 2.69
C THR A 34 4.20 19.40 4.19
N TRP A 35 3.74 18.37 4.90
CA TRP A 35 4.05 18.19 6.32
C TRP A 35 5.48 17.70 6.57
N HIS A 36 6.21 17.25 5.55
CA HIS A 36 7.57 16.75 5.69
C HIS A 36 8.37 16.89 4.39
N GLN A 37 9.64 17.27 4.47
CA GLN A 37 10.51 17.50 3.31
C GLN A 37 10.68 16.28 2.38
N ASP A 38 10.55 15.07 2.92
CA ASP A 38 10.64 13.84 2.14
C ASP A 38 9.32 13.46 1.45
N THR A 39 8.22 14.19 1.69
CA THR A 39 6.94 13.93 1.05
C THR A 39 6.98 14.38 -0.40
N ARG A 40 6.73 13.44 -1.32
CA ARG A 40 6.63 13.70 -2.75
C ARG A 40 5.19 14.05 -3.12
N VAL A 41 5.02 14.97 -4.05
CA VAL A 41 3.70 15.41 -4.53
C VAL A 41 3.60 15.16 -6.03
N PHE A 42 2.50 14.54 -6.44
CA PHE A 42 2.20 14.22 -7.83
C PHE A 42 0.87 14.84 -8.23
N VAL A 43 0.88 15.60 -9.32
CA VAL A 43 -0.35 16.02 -10.01
C VAL A 43 -0.84 14.84 -10.83
N VAL A 44 -2.07 14.42 -10.56
CA VAL A 44 -2.72 13.31 -11.26
C VAL A 44 -3.56 13.88 -12.38
N LYS A 45 -3.38 13.40 -13.60
CA LYS A 45 -4.10 13.87 -14.78
C LYS A 45 -4.93 12.76 -15.41
N ASN A 46 -6.08 13.13 -15.95
CA ASN A 46 -6.89 12.27 -16.80
C ASN A 46 -6.24 12.10 -18.19
N THR A 47 -6.80 11.20 -18.99
CA THR A 47 -6.35 10.93 -20.37
C THR A 47 -6.38 12.18 -21.26
N ASP A 48 -7.33 13.09 -21.03
CA ASP A 48 -7.47 14.35 -21.76
C ASP A 48 -6.50 15.45 -21.28
N GLY A 49 -5.65 15.14 -20.30
CA GLY A 49 -4.70 16.07 -19.69
C GLY A 49 -5.31 16.97 -18.60
N SER A 50 -6.62 16.91 -18.36
CA SER A 50 -7.24 17.63 -17.25
C SER A 50 -6.74 17.10 -15.91
N GLU A 51 -6.54 18.01 -14.95
CA GLU A 51 -6.11 17.61 -13.62
C GLU A 51 -7.25 16.90 -12.89
N ARG A 52 -6.97 15.66 -12.46
CA ARG A 52 -7.86 14.83 -11.66
C ARG A 52 -7.75 15.14 -10.17
N GLY A 53 -6.55 15.37 -9.66
CA GLY A 53 -6.31 15.64 -8.24
C GLY A 53 -4.83 15.60 -7.88
N LEU A 54 -4.54 15.48 -6.58
CA LEU A 54 -3.19 15.39 -6.05
C LEU A 54 -2.98 14.06 -5.32
N PHE A 55 -1.82 13.46 -5.53
CA PHE A 55 -1.33 12.32 -4.78
C PHE A 55 -0.06 12.71 -4.03
N LEU A 56 -0.04 12.50 -2.72
CA LEU A 56 1.13 12.72 -1.88
C LEU A 56 1.64 11.38 -1.38
N ALA A 57 2.95 11.21 -1.31
CA ALA A 57 3.53 9.98 -0.81
C ALA A 57 4.69 10.26 0.16
N ASP A 58 4.62 9.67 1.34
CA ASP A 58 5.59 9.84 2.41
C ASP A 58 6.14 8.46 2.83
N TYR A 59 7.23 8.07 2.19
CA TYR A 59 7.67 6.67 2.17
C TYR A 59 8.51 6.22 3.36
N PHE A 60 9.19 7.14 4.04
CA PHE A 60 10.28 6.78 4.95
C PHE A 60 9.90 6.81 6.44
N ALA A 61 10.36 5.81 7.19
CA ALA A 61 10.21 5.75 8.64
C ALA A 61 10.96 6.89 9.33
N ARG A 62 10.40 7.39 10.43
CA ARG A 62 11.03 8.40 11.30
C ARG A 62 10.35 8.40 12.68
N PRO A 63 11.02 8.88 13.75
CA PRO A 63 10.47 8.84 15.10
C PRO A 63 9.10 9.52 15.29
N SER A 64 8.80 10.54 14.49
CA SER A 64 7.52 11.27 14.54
C SER A 64 6.38 10.60 13.77
N LYS A 65 6.63 9.47 13.10
CA LYS A 65 5.64 8.76 12.29
C LYS A 65 5.33 7.40 12.93
N ARG A 66 4.04 7.11 13.13
CA ARG A 66 3.59 5.79 13.60
C ARG A 66 3.98 4.68 12.60
N SER A 67 4.20 3.47 13.10
CA SER A 67 4.50 2.29 12.28
C SER A 67 3.31 1.87 11.40
N GLY A 68 3.59 0.99 10.43
CA GLY A 68 2.62 0.46 9.46
C GLY A 68 2.64 1.19 8.13
N ALA A 69 1.63 0.92 7.32
CA ALA A 69 1.34 1.61 6.07
C ALA A 69 -0.13 1.98 6.05
N TRP A 70 -0.48 3.10 5.40
CA TRP A 70 -1.87 3.47 5.22
C TRP A 70 -2.05 4.52 4.13
N MET A 71 -3.25 4.53 3.55
CA MET A 71 -3.78 5.60 2.73
C MET A 71 -4.80 6.43 3.51
N SER A 72 -4.90 7.72 3.19
CA SER A 72 -6.02 8.56 3.63
C SER A 72 -6.20 9.75 2.67
N ALA A 73 -7.23 10.56 2.90
CA ALA A 73 -7.55 11.74 2.12
C ALA A 73 -7.40 13.00 2.98
N LEU A 74 -6.67 14.00 2.48
CA LEU A 74 -6.77 15.37 2.98
C LEU A 74 -8.07 16.02 2.51
N LYS A 75 -8.51 15.66 1.31
CA LYS A 75 -9.74 16.14 0.68
C LYS A 75 -10.31 15.03 -0.22
N SER A 76 -11.57 14.70 -0.04
CA SER A 76 -12.26 13.70 -0.88
C SER A 76 -12.75 14.30 -2.19
N GLY A 77 -12.77 13.52 -3.27
CA GLY A 77 -13.35 13.92 -4.55
C GLY A 77 -14.86 13.73 -4.61
N TYR A 78 -15.62 14.70 -5.15
CA TYR A 78 -17.08 14.60 -5.33
C TYR A 78 -17.62 15.68 -6.29
N LYS A 79 -18.89 15.56 -6.71
CA LYS A 79 -19.54 16.48 -7.67
C LYS A 79 -20.64 17.38 -7.09
N LEU A 80 -20.99 17.26 -5.81
CA LEU A 80 -21.97 18.14 -5.16
C LEU A 80 -21.51 19.62 -5.19
N GLY A 81 -22.39 20.52 -5.64
CA GLY A 81 -22.10 21.95 -5.75
C GLY A 81 -21.00 22.22 -6.78
N ASP A 82 -20.01 23.02 -6.41
CA ASP A 82 -18.81 23.28 -7.24
C ASP A 82 -17.87 22.05 -7.34
N GLY A 83 -18.19 20.98 -6.63
CA GLY A 83 -17.41 19.76 -6.58
C GLY A 83 -16.09 19.90 -5.82
N SER A 84 -15.29 18.85 -5.88
CA SER A 84 -14.03 18.74 -5.16
C SER A 84 -13.13 17.76 -5.88
N LYS A 85 -11.87 18.15 -6.11
CA LYS A 85 -10.83 17.21 -6.55
C LYS A 85 -10.19 16.52 -5.36
N PRO A 86 -9.91 15.21 -5.44
CA PRO A 86 -9.29 14.47 -4.36
C PRO A 86 -7.83 14.92 -4.13
N VAL A 87 -7.45 14.99 -2.85
CA VAL A 87 -6.08 15.13 -2.38
C VAL A 87 -5.81 13.92 -1.48
N ILE A 88 -5.18 12.91 -2.07
CA ILE A 88 -4.96 11.60 -1.46
C ILE A 88 -3.52 11.47 -1.03
N TYR A 89 -3.25 10.74 0.04
CA TYR A 89 -1.89 10.44 0.44
C TYR A 89 -1.67 8.99 0.86
N ASN A 90 -0.45 8.53 0.66
CA ASN A 90 0.07 7.27 1.17
C ASN A 90 1.18 7.53 2.17
N ILE A 91 1.15 6.82 3.29
CA ILE A 91 2.22 6.79 4.27
C ILE A 91 2.79 5.39 4.32
N MET A 92 4.12 5.30 4.25
CA MET A 92 4.89 4.07 4.48
C MET A 92 5.97 4.31 5.54
N ASN A 93 6.60 3.22 5.95
CA ASN A 93 7.69 3.20 6.92
C ASN A 93 8.92 2.42 6.38
N PHE A 94 9.31 2.66 5.13
CA PHE A 94 10.52 2.06 4.59
C PHE A 94 11.77 2.66 5.24
N ALA A 95 12.85 1.89 5.29
CA ALA A 95 14.13 2.40 5.77
C ALA A 95 14.64 3.51 4.83
N LYS A 96 14.97 4.68 5.40
CA LYS A 96 15.59 5.76 4.64
C LYS A 96 17.04 5.38 4.30
N PRO A 97 17.45 5.40 3.03
CA PRO A 97 18.83 5.12 2.66
C PRO A 97 19.76 6.28 3.08
N PRO A 98 21.08 6.04 3.17
CA PRO A 98 22.07 7.11 3.20
C PRO A 98 21.92 8.06 2.01
N GLU A 99 22.43 9.29 2.16
CA GLU A 99 22.42 10.28 1.08
C GLU A 99 23.18 9.75 -0.15
N GLY A 100 22.56 9.87 -1.33
CA GLY A 100 23.12 9.39 -2.60
C GLY A 100 22.90 7.90 -2.88
N GLU A 101 22.32 7.13 -1.95
CA GLU A 101 21.99 5.72 -2.15
C GLU A 101 20.52 5.49 -2.51
N ALA A 102 20.26 4.46 -3.32
CA ALA A 102 18.90 4.07 -3.66
C ALA A 102 18.20 3.39 -2.48
N ALA A 103 16.95 3.76 -2.22
CA ALA A 103 16.09 3.03 -1.29
C ALA A 103 15.73 1.67 -1.90
N LEU A 104 16.18 0.58 -1.27
CA LEU A 104 15.92 -0.78 -1.74
C LEU A 104 14.85 -1.46 -0.87
N LEU A 105 13.80 -1.94 -1.51
CA LEU A 105 12.65 -2.59 -0.87
C LEU A 105 12.85 -4.11 -0.80
N SER A 106 12.29 -4.71 0.24
CA SER A 106 11.91 -6.12 0.24
C SER A 106 10.75 -6.37 -0.72
N VAL A 107 10.42 -7.64 -0.97
CA VAL A 107 9.23 -7.99 -1.77
C VAL A 107 7.96 -7.57 -1.04
N ASP A 108 7.91 -7.71 0.28
CA ASP A 108 6.76 -7.33 1.10
C ASP A 108 6.57 -5.81 1.15
N GLU A 109 7.66 -5.04 1.19
CA GLU A 109 7.62 -3.57 1.11
C GLU A 109 7.14 -3.11 -0.27
N ALA A 110 7.63 -3.74 -1.35
CA ALA A 110 7.14 -3.45 -2.70
C ALA A 110 5.65 -3.81 -2.86
N LYS A 111 5.21 -4.92 -2.27
CA LYS A 111 3.81 -5.34 -2.25
C LYS A 111 2.95 -4.36 -1.46
N THR A 112 3.42 -3.91 -0.29
CA THR A 112 2.76 -2.89 0.53
C THR A 112 2.60 -1.58 -0.24
N LEU A 113 3.59 -1.19 -1.05
CA LEU A 113 3.48 -0.02 -1.92
C LEU A 113 2.32 -0.14 -2.91
N PHE A 114 2.20 -1.28 -3.60
CA PHE A 114 1.07 -1.56 -4.49
C PHE A 114 -0.26 -1.57 -3.73
N HIS A 115 -0.31 -2.15 -2.53
CA HIS A 115 -1.52 -2.22 -1.70
C HIS A 115 -2.07 -0.82 -1.41
N GLU A 116 -1.27 0.05 -0.79
CA GLU A 116 -1.74 1.40 -0.43
C GLU A 116 -2.00 2.28 -1.66
N PHE A 117 -1.30 2.02 -2.75
CA PHE A 117 -1.58 2.70 -4.01
C PHE A 117 -2.91 2.24 -4.63
N GLY A 118 -3.33 1.00 -4.39
CA GLY A 118 -4.68 0.55 -4.73
C GLY A 118 -5.76 1.31 -3.95
N HIS A 119 -5.57 1.53 -2.65
CA HIS A 119 -6.41 2.46 -1.87
C HIS A 119 -6.35 3.88 -2.44
N ALA A 120 -5.16 4.34 -2.84
CA ALA A 120 -4.98 5.66 -3.41
C ALA A 120 -5.82 5.81 -4.69
N LEU A 121 -5.77 4.82 -5.58
CA LEU A 121 -6.57 4.77 -6.80
C LEU A 121 -8.06 4.75 -6.49
N HIS A 122 -8.49 3.98 -5.48
CA HIS A 122 -9.89 3.97 -5.05
C HIS A 122 -10.36 5.38 -4.64
N GLY A 123 -9.52 6.15 -3.94
CA GLY A 123 -9.77 7.56 -3.61
C GLY A 123 -9.71 8.51 -4.81
N MET A 124 -8.68 8.40 -5.66
CA MET A 124 -8.41 9.31 -6.78
C MET A 124 -9.38 9.13 -7.95
N LEU A 125 -9.87 7.91 -8.17
CA LEU A 125 -10.75 7.56 -9.29
C LEU A 125 -12.24 7.74 -8.97
N THR A 126 -12.57 8.26 -7.79
CA THR A 126 -13.97 8.49 -7.40
C THR A 126 -14.67 9.49 -8.33
N GLU A 127 -15.93 9.20 -8.68
CA GLU A 127 -16.76 9.99 -9.61
C GLU A 127 -18.16 10.30 -9.03
N VAL A 128 -18.29 10.23 -7.71
CA VAL A 128 -19.58 10.30 -7.00
C VAL A 128 -20.10 11.73 -6.84
N THR A 129 -21.41 11.87 -6.65
CA THR A 129 -22.02 13.17 -6.31
C THR A 129 -21.81 13.53 -4.84
N TRP A 130 -22.07 12.60 -3.92
CA TRP A 130 -22.15 12.91 -2.49
C TRP A 130 -20.83 12.64 -1.77
N PRO A 131 -20.33 13.58 -0.93
CA PRO A 131 -19.10 13.38 -0.18
C PRO A 131 -19.12 12.15 0.75
N SER A 132 -20.29 11.77 1.27
CA SER A 132 -20.46 10.65 2.21
C SER A 132 -20.18 9.27 1.61
N VAL A 133 -20.12 9.16 0.28
CA VAL A 133 -19.83 7.91 -0.43
C VAL A 133 -18.60 8.04 -1.34
N ALA A 134 -17.76 9.05 -1.09
CA ALA A 134 -16.57 9.33 -1.89
C ALA A 134 -15.40 8.40 -1.55
N GLY A 135 -14.66 8.03 -2.59
CA GLY A 135 -13.44 7.23 -2.47
C GLY A 135 -13.62 5.95 -1.65
N THR A 136 -12.82 5.80 -0.60
CA THR A 136 -12.81 4.64 0.30
C THR A 136 -13.93 4.65 1.34
N SER A 137 -14.97 5.48 1.19
CA SER A 137 -16.16 5.52 2.06
C SER A 137 -17.12 4.37 1.76
N VAL A 138 -16.64 3.15 1.98
CA VAL A 138 -17.32 1.87 1.76
C VAL A 138 -17.26 1.03 3.04
N SER A 139 -17.87 -0.16 3.04
CA SER A 139 -17.76 -1.07 4.17
C SER A 139 -16.32 -1.53 4.40
N ARG A 140 -15.93 -1.75 5.66
CA ARG A 140 -14.57 -2.15 6.03
C ARG A 140 -14.14 -3.50 5.44
N ASP A 141 -15.09 -4.41 5.26
CA ASP A 141 -14.87 -5.71 4.61
C ASP A 141 -14.75 -5.62 3.07
N PHE A 142 -15.05 -4.47 2.48
CA PHE A 142 -14.89 -4.21 1.05
C PHE A 142 -13.70 -3.31 0.74
N VAL A 143 -13.34 -2.39 1.64
CA VAL A 143 -12.32 -1.38 1.36
C VAL A 143 -10.96 -1.99 0.99
N GLU A 144 -10.63 -3.16 1.54
CA GLU A 144 -9.38 -3.87 1.25
C GLU A 144 -9.38 -4.61 -0.10
N LEU A 145 -10.52 -4.77 -0.75
CA LEU A 145 -10.57 -5.49 -2.03
C LEU A 145 -9.79 -4.73 -3.13
N PRO A 146 -9.99 -3.42 -3.37
CA PRO A 146 -9.21 -2.69 -4.38
C PRO A 146 -7.70 -2.68 -4.11
N SER A 147 -7.27 -2.53 -2.86
CA SER A 147 -5.86 -2.54 -2.48
C SER A 147 -5.22 -3.90 -2.75
N GLN A 148 -5.84 -4.99 -2.27
CA GLN A 148 -5.36 -6.35 -2.47
C GLN A 148 -5.36 -6.78 -3.94
N LEU A 149 -6.39 -6.41 -4.71
CA LEU A 149 -6.41 -6.68 -6.15
C LEU A 149 -5.24 -6.01 -6.87
N TYR A 150 -4.86 -4.81 -6.43
CA TYR A 150 -3.77 -4.07 -7.06
C TYR A 150 -2.39 -4.69 -6.79
N GLU A 151 -2.19 -5.35 -5.65
CA GLU A 151 -0.96 -6.08 -5.31
C GLU A 151 -0.53 -7.10 -6.38
N HIS A 152 -1.49 -7.73 -7.04
CA HIS A 152 -1.21 -8.78 -8.03
C HIS A 152 -0.36 -8.28 -9.21
N TRP A 153 -0.49 -6.99 -9.57
CA TRP A 153 0.23 -6.40 -10.69
C TRP A 153 1.75 -6.35 -10.48
N LEU A 154 2.22 -6.27 -9.23
CA LEU A 154 3.65 -6.31 -8.92
C LEU A 154 4.33 -7.55 -9.50
N THR A 155 3.64 -8.69 -9.48
CA THR A 155 4.21 -9.99 -9.88
C THR A 155 3.92 -10.37 -11.34
N VAL A 156 3.25 -9.50 -12.09
CA VAL A 156 3.04 -9.72 -13.54
C VAL A 156 4.41 -9.65 -14.24
N PRO A 157 4.80 -10.67 -15.04
CA PRO A 157 6.14 -10.74 -15.63
C PRO A 157 6.54 -9.47 -16.40
N ALA A 158 5.63 -8.91 -17.21
CA ALA A 158 5.90 -7.70 -17.98
C ALA A 158 6.14 -6.45 -17.10
N VAL A 159 5.58 -6.41 -15.89
CA VAL A 159 5.83 -5.32 -14.92
C VAL A 159 7.22 -5.48 -14.31
N LEU A 160 7.56 -6.69 -13.85
CA LEU A 160 8.87 -7.02 -13.29
C LEU A 160 10.00 -6.82 -14.32
N GLU A 161 9.82 -7.30 -15.54
CA GLU A 161 10.83 -7.19 -16.60
C GLU A 161 11.16 -5.73 -16.94
N LYS A 162 10.15 -4.86 -16.93
CA LYS A 162 10.32 -3.43 -17.23
C LYS A 162 10.93 -2.65 -16.06
N HIS A 163 10.53 -2.94 -14.83
CA HIS A 163 10.80 -2.07 -13.68
C HIS A 163 11.77 -2.65 -12.66
N ALA A 164 11.88 -3.98 -12.53
CA ALA A 164 12.79 -4.61 -11.57
C ALA A 164 14.23 -4.66 -12.12
N LEU A 165 14.88 -3.49 -12.14
CA LEU A 165 16.23 -3.28 -12.67
C LEU A 165 17.26 -3.23 -11.54
N HIS A 166 18.43 -3.83 -11.76
CA HIS A 166 19.50 -3.84 -10.76
C HIS A 166 20.05 -2.43 -10.53
N VAL A 167 20.13 -1.99 -9.26
CA VAL A 167 20.57 -0.65 -8.85
C VAL A 167 21.88 -0.21 -9.50
N THR A 168 22.90 -1.07 -9.53
CA THR A 168 24.21 -0.73 -10.11
C THR A 168 24.28 -0.87 -11.64
N THR A 169 23.64 -1.87 -12.23
CA THR A 169 23.89 -2.24 -13.64
C THR A 169 22.77 -1.80 -14.59
N GLY A 170 21.61 -1.40 -14.06
CA GLY A 170 20.41 -1.11 -14.83
C GLY A 170 19.80 -2.32 -15.56
N LYS A 171 20.40 -3.52 -15.43
CA LYS A 171 19.95 -4.72 -16.14
C LYS A 171 18.70 -5.31 -15.46
N PRO A 172 17.76 -5.87 -16.23
CA PRO A 172 16.57 -6.50 -15.69
C PRO A 172 16.91 -7.70 -14.81
N MET A 173 16.01 -8.03 -13.88
CA MET A 173 16.09 -9.24 -13.08
C MET A 173 16.20 -10.47 -14.00
N PRO A 174 17.21 -11.35 -13.81
CA PRO A 174 17.32 -12.56 -14.60
C PRO A 174 16.05 -13.39 -14.50
N LYS A 175 15.56 -13.91 -15.64
CA LYS A 175 14.33 -14.72 -15.68
C LYS A 175 14.34 -15.87 -14.66
N ALA A 176 15.47 -16.57 -14.51
CA ALA A 176 15.59 -17.66 -13.55
C ALA A 176 15.39 -17.20 -12.08
N LEU A 177 15.71 -15.94 -11.75
CA LEU A 177 15.47 -15.37 -10.43
C LEU A 177 14.01 -14.95 -10.26
N VAL A 178 13.37 -14.39 -11.31
CA VAL A 178 11.92 -14.12 -11.33
C VAL A 178 11.14 -15.40 -11.12
N ASP A 179 11.45 -16.46 -11.87
CA ASP A 179 10.75 -17.75 -11.79
C ASP A 179 10.87 -18.35 -10.38
N LYS A 180 12.05 -18.26 -9.74
CA LYS A 180 12.25 -18.69 -8.35
C LYS A 180 11.44 -17.85 -7.35
N MET A 181 11.38 -16.53 -7.53
CA MET A 181 10.58 -15.64 -6.69
C MET A 181 9.10 -15.99 -6.79
N LEU A 182 8.58 -16.19 -8.00
CA LEU A 182 7.18 -16.56 -8.23
C LEU A 182 6.85 -17.95 -7.68
N ALA A 183 7.75 -18.93 -7.83
CA ALA A 183 7.59 -20.26 -7.25
C ALA A 183 7.57 -20.25 -5.72
N ALA A 184 8.30 -19.32 -5.09
CA ALA A 184 8.35 -19.16 -3.64
C ALA A 184 7.13 -18.43 -3.04
N ARG A 185 6.14 -18.00 -3.84
CA ARG A 185 4.98 -17.21 -3.36
C ARG A 185 4.14 -17.89 -2.27
N THR A 186 4.16 -19.22 -2.21
CA THR A 186 3.42 -20.00 -1.19
C THR A 186 4.31 -20.39 -0.02
N PHE A 187 5.61 -20.07 -0.06
CA PHE A 187 6.50 -20.28 1.07
C PHE A 187 6.05 -19.40 2.25
N GLY A 188 5.91 -20.00 3.43
CA GLY A 188 5.43 -19.28 4.62
C GLY A 188 3.92 -18.98 4.64
N ALA A 189 3.16 -19.31 3.58
CA ALA A 189 1.73 -18.98 3.50
C ALA A 189 0.90 -19.62 4.63
N GLY A 190 1.30 -20.82 5.10
CA GLY A 190 0.67 -21.45 6.26
C GLY A 190 0.84 -20.61 7.54
N PHE A 191 2.05 -20.13 7.81
CA PHE A 191 2.31 -19.26 8.96
C PHE A 191 1.54 -17.95 8.84
N ALA A 192 1.67 -17.25 7.72
CA ALA A 192 1.03 -15.95 7.50
C ALA A 192 -0.52 -16.04 7.59
N THR A 193 -1.11 -17.12 7.07
CA THR A 193 -2.56 -17.34 7.15
C THR A 193 -3.00 -17.55 8.59
N VAL A 194 -2.27 -18.36 9.36
CA VAL A 194 -2.62 -18.63 10.77
C VAL A 194 -2.40 -17.39 11.63
N GLU A 195 -1.30 -16.66 11.47
CA GLU A 195 -1.02 -15.40 12.20
C GLU A 195 -2.13 -14.35 11.96
N PHE A 196 -2.48 -14.12 10.70
CA PHE A 196 -3.55 -13.19 10.34
C PHE A 196 -4.90 -13.64 10.92
N THR A 197 -5.25 -14.91 10.73
CA THR A 197 -6.55 -15.44 11.18
C THR A 197 -6.64 -15.45 12.70
N ALA A 198 -5.55 -15.76 13.42
CA ALA A 198 -5.48 -15.69 14.87
C ALA A 198 -5.76 -14.27 15.36
N SER A 199 -5.11 -13.27 14.76
CA SER A 199 -5.33 -11.86 15.09
C SER A 199 -6.79 -11.44 14.86
N ALA A 200 -7.39 -11.83 13.73
CA ALA A 200 -8.79 -11.56 13.42
C ALA A 200 -9.76 -12.26 14.40
N LEU A 201 -9.46 -13.50 14.80
CA LEU A 201 -10.28 -14.24 15.76
C LEU A 201 -10.17 -13.67 17.17
N VAL A 202 -8.99 -13.19 17.59
CA VAL A 202 -8.82 -12.47 18.85
C VAL A 202 -9.60 -11.16 18.84
N ASP A 203 -9.54 -10.39 17.75
CA ASP A 203 -10.33 -9.16 17.58
C ASP A 203 -11.84 -9.43 17.70
N MET A 204 -12.34 -10.46 17.02
CA MET A 204 -13.74 -10.90 17.11
C MET A 204 -14.11 -11.34 18.53
N ALA A 205 -13.22 -12.05 19.23
CA ALA A 205 -13.45 -12.49 20.60
C ALA A 205 -13.51 -11.31 21.58
N TYR A 206 -12.68 -10.28 21.38
CA TYR A 206 -12.74 -9.02 22.13
C TYR A 206 -14.11 -8.33 21.96
N HIS A 207 -14.56 -8.20 20.71
CA HIS A 207 -15.77 -7.45 20.37
C HIS A 207 -17.09 -8.24 20.54
N ALA A 208 -17.01 -9.56 20.76
CA ALA A 208 -18.17 -10.39 21.10
C ALA A 208 -18.59 -10.27 22.58
N ARG A 209 -17.81 -9.56 23.40
CA ARG A 209 -18.09 -9.34 24.83
C ARG A 209 -18.93 -8.08 25.05
N PRO A 210 -19.75 -8.04 26.12
CA PRO A 210 -20.43 -6.81 26.53
C PRO A 210 -19.46 -5.78 27.15
N ASP A 211 -18.40 -6.25 27.82
CA ASP A 211 -17.45 -5.42 28.58
C ASP A 211 -16.00 -5.75 28.22
N ALA A 212 -15.14 -4.74 28.31
CA ALA A 212 -13.69 -4.89 28.14
C ALA A 212 -13.11 -5.86 29.19
N PRO A 213 -12.13 -6.71 28.84
CA PRO A 213 -11.49 -7.59 29.81
C PRO A 213 -10.62 -6.77 30.78
N ASP A 214 -10.70 -7.11 32.07
CA ASP A 214 -9.88 -6.47 33.12
C ASP A 214 -8.37 -6.75 32.93
N GLU A 215 -8.04 -7.91 32.38
CA GLU A 215 -6.67 -8.33 32.05
C GLU A 215 -6.52 -8.62 30.54
N PRO A 216 -6.30 -7.59 29.69
CA PRO A 216 -6.25 -7.75 28.23
C PRO A 216 -5.24 -8.79 27.73
N LEU A 217 -4.03 -8.80 28.27
CA LEU A 217 -2.98 -9.74 27.86
C LEU A 217 -3.31 -11.19 28.23
N ARG A 218 -3.91 -11.38 29.41
CA ARG A 218 -4.37 -12.70 29.85
C ARG A 218 -5.52 -13.19 28.99
N PHE A 219 -6.46 -12.30 28.66
CA PHE A 219 -7.57 -12.62 27.76
C PHE A 219 -7.08 -13.07 26.37
N GLU A 220 -6.09 -12.38 25.81
CA GLU A 220 -5.48 -12.76 24.53
C GLU A 220 -4.85 -14.16 24.61
N ALA A 221 -4.00 -14.41 25.62
CA ALA A 221 -3.35 -15.71 25.81
C ALA A 221 -4.36 -16.86 25.96
N GLU A 222 -5.38 -16.70 26.81
CA GLU A 222 -6.43 -17.71 27.00
C GLU A 222 -7.27 -17.92 25.72
N THR A 223 -7.45 -16.88 24.90
CA THR A 223 -8.16 -16.99 23.62
C THR A 223 -7.34 -17.76 22.59
N LEU A 224 -6.04 -17.45 22.46
CA LEU A 224 -5.12 -18.18 21.57
C LEU A 224 -4.97 -19.65 21.98
N GLU A 225 -4.92 -19.93 23.29
CA GLU A 225 -4.90 -21.31 23.82
C GLU A 225 -6.18 -22.08 23.44
N LYS A 226 -7.37 -21.49 23.64
CA LYS A 226 -8.65 -22.11 23.25
C LYS A 226 -8.76 -22.39 21.75
N LEU A 227 -8.13 -21.55 20.92
CA LEU A 227 -8.07 -21.73 19.47
C LEU A 227 -7.02 -22.77 19.04
N ASN A 228 -6.29 -23.39 19.98
CA ASN A 228 -5.18 -24.32 19.73
C ASN A 228 -4.10 -23.72 18.83
N MET A 229 -3.78 -22.44 19.03
CA MET A 229 -2.78 -21.76 18.21
C MET A 229 -1.37 -22.35 18.45
N PRO A 230 -0.53 -22.45 17.39
CA PRO A 230 0.86 -22.89 17.55
C PRO A 230 1.63 -21.97 18.50
N LYS A 231 2.60 -22.53 19.25
CA LYS A 231 3.48 -21.77 20.17
C LYS A 231 4.28 -20.64 19.50
N THR A 232 4.41 -20.66 18.18
CA THR A 232 5.07 -19.59 17.42
C THR A 232 4.18 -18.38 17.18
N ILE A 233 2.88 -18.48 17.51
CA ILE A 233 1.85 -17.43 17.39
C ILE A 233 1.28 -17.07 18.76
N ALA A 234 1.12 -18.06 19.65
CA ALA A 234 0.61 -17.92 21.01
C ALA A 234 1.62 -17.29 22.00
#